data_AF-A0A177Q1M9-F1
#
_entry.id   AF-A0A177Q1M9-F1
#
_cell.length_a   1.000
_cell.length_b   1.000
_cell.length_c   1.000
_cell.angle_alpha   90.00
_cell.angle_beta   90.00
_cell.angle_gamma   90.00
#
_symmetry.space_group_name_H-M   'P 1'
#
loop_
_entity.id
_entity.type
_entity.pdbx_description
1 polymer ?
#
loop_
_entity_poly.entity_id
_entity_poly.type
_entity_poly.pdbx_seq_one_letter_code
_entity_poly.pdbx_strand_id
1 'polypeptide(L)'
;MKATKARLARLSPTLTAKERALIVLRDHKEGRPVDHSIYLAMPRNQATEFNRLLSLLRVANGALASLIVLLESRTETLETRLGWMVALRSLSLNMSDNIRATERDAEQFELRLAERFKRDFTLTWSEALAVRALLNGMSDELNGEDPLDPEFRDELDGLIESLTKLASNAALFGWEIDLPEPSEECMQGVERLVEAESKL
;
A
#
# COMPACT_ATOMS: atom_id res chain seq x y z
N MET A 1 29.86 25.46 6.44
CA MET A 1 28.56 25.41 5.70
C MET A 1 28.44 26.40 4.51
N LYS A 2 28.94 27.65 4.56
CA LYS A 2 28.76 28.62 3.44
C LYS A 2 29.40 28.20 2.10
N ALA A 3 30.58 27.58 2.12
CA ALA A 3 31.27 27.16 0.90
C ALA A 3 30.52 26.03 0.14
N THR A 4 29.91 25.10 0.87
CA THR A 4 29.13 24.00 0.29
C THR A 4 27.88 24.52 -0.42
N LYS A 5 27.17 25.50 0.16
CA LYS A 5 26.00 26.15 -0.46
C LYS A 5 26.37 26.89 -1.76
N ALA A 6 27.48 27.61 -1.77
CA ALA A 6 27.94 28.33 -2.97
C ALA A 6 28.33 27.38 -4.12
N ARG A 7 28.89 26.21 -3.80
CA ARG A 7 29.21 25.18 -4.79
C ARG A 7 27.95 24.51 -5.33
N LEU A 8 26.97 24.19 -4.46
CA LEU A 8 25.67 23.66 -4.86
C LEU A 8 24.95 24.61 -5.81
N ALA A 9 24.89 25.92 -5.48
CA ALA A 9 24.25 26.92 -6.33
C ALA A 9 24.82 27.01 -7.76
N ARG A 10 26.13 26.71 -7.93
CA ARG A 10 26.77 26.67 -9.27
C ARG A 10 26.41 25.41 -10.07
N LEU A 11 26.12 24.31 -9.39
CA LEU A 11 25.72 23.04 -10.01
C LEU A 11 24.21 22.95 -10.21
N SER A 12 23.42 23.79 -9.52
CA SER A 12 21.96 23.79 -9.64
C SER A 12 21.46 23.89 -11.08
N PRO A 13 22.02 24.70 -12.01
CA PRO A 13 21.53 24.74 -13.39
C PRO A 13 21.82 23.47 -14.21
N THR A 14 22.85 22.70 -13.83
CA THR A 14 23.24 21.47 -14.56
C THR A 14 22.45 20.24 -14.13
N LEU A 15 21.72 20.31 -13.01
CA LEU A 15 20.87 19.22 -12.55
C LEU A 15 19.73 18.96 -13.55
N THR A 16 19.49 17.68 -13.80
CA THR A 16 18.34 17.16 -14.53
C THR A 16 17.06 17.31 -13.69
N ALA A 17 15.89 17.22 -14.34
CA ALA A 17 14.60 17.19 -13.67
C ALA A 17 14.54 16.09 -12.59
N LYS A 18 15.09 14.92 -12.92
CA LYS A 18 15.14 13.75 -12.04
C LYS A 18 15.99 13.98 -10.79
N GLU A 19 17.21 14.49 -10.95
CA GLU A 19 18.07 14.80 -9.80
C GLU A 19 17.45 15.86 -8.87
N ARG A 20 16.75 16.85 -9.44
CA ARG A 20 15.99 17.83 -8.64
C ARG A 20 14.88 17.16 -7.84
N ALA A 21 14.08 16.29 -8.47
CA ALA A 21 12.99 15.59 -7.81
C ALA A 21 13.50 14.71 -6.67
N LEU A 22 14.65 14.04 -6.85
CA LEU A 22 15.31 13.28 -5.80
C LEU A 22 15.79 14.13 -4.63
N ILE A 23 16.29 15.35 -4.88
CA ILE A 23 16.64 16.27 -3.80
C ILE A 23 15.38 16.67 -3.01
N VAL A 24 14.29 16.99 -3.71
CA VAL A 24 13.00 17.32 -3.06
C VAL A 24 12.49 16.15 -2.22
N LEU A 25 12.52 14.93 -2.76
CA LEU A 25 12.11 13.72 -2.07
C LEU A 25 12.93 13.49 -0.79
N ARG A 26 14.25 13.60 -0.87
CA ARG A 26 15.14 13.42 0.29
C ARG A 26 14.94 14.51 1.34
N ASP A 27 14.79 15.76 0.91
CA ASP A 27 14.49 16.86 1.84
C ASP A 27 13.15 16.64 2.54
N HIS A 28 12.12 16.20 1.81
CA HIS A 28 10.80 15.86 2.36
C HIS A 28 10.90 14.72 3.39
N LYS A 29 11.54 13.59 3.03
CA LYS A 29 11.76 12.46 3.95
C LYS A 29 12.55 12.81 5.20
N GLU A 30 13.48 13.75 5.10
CA GLU A 30 14.27 14.23 6.23
C GLU A 30 13.57 15.34 7.04
N GLY A 31 12.34 15.74 6.67
CA GLY A 31 11.61 16.85 7.28
C GLY A 31 12.30 18.22 7.09
N ARG A 32 13.19 18.34 6.11
CA ARG A 32 13.88 19.58 5.78
C ARG A 32 12.98 20.45 4.89
N PRO A 33 13.01 21.78 5.05
CA PRO A 33 12.32 22.67 4.13
C PRO A 33 12.94 22.54 2.73
N VAL A 34 12.11 22.32 1.72
CA VAL A 34 12.55 22.21 0.32
C VAL A 34 13.20 23.53 -0.13
N ASP A 35 14.42 23.43 -0.66
CA ASP A 35 15.16 24.58 -1.18
C ASP A 35 14.47 25.15 -2.43
N HIS A 36 13.86 26.33 -2.28
CA HIS A 36 13.14 27.00 -3.37
C HIS A 36 14.05 27.36 -4.56
N SER A 37 15.37 27.44 -4.36
CA SER A 37 16.31 27.70 -5.45
C SER A 37 16.34 26.59 -6.50
N ILE A 38 15.92 25.35 -6.15
CA ILE A 38 15.81 24.22 -7.07
C ILE A 38 14.83 24.54 -8.20
N TYR A 39 13.73 25.23 -7.87
CA TYR A 39 12.70 25.65 -8.82
C TYR A 39 13.15 26.85 -9.66
N LEU A 40 13.77 27.84 -9.01
CA LEU A 40 14.18 29.09 -9.66
C LEU A 40 15.32 28.90 -10.66
N ALA A 41 16.22 27.96 -10.41
CA ALA A 41 17.37 27.67 -11.27
C ALA A 41 17.05 26.63 -12.38
N MET A 42 15.81 26.17 -12.49
CA MET A 42 15.42 25.11 -13.42
C MET A 42 15.26 25.62 -14.86
N PRO A 43 15.92 24.99 -15.86
CA PRO A 43 15.65 25.26 -17.27
C PRO A 43 14.19 24.98 -17.65
N ARG A 44 13.59 25.84 -18.48
CA ARG A 44 12.17 25.71 -18.88
C ARG A 44 11.83 24.37 -19.55
N ASN A 45 12.76 23.78 -20.28
CA ASN A 45 12.59 22.48 -20.93
C ASN A 45 12.56 21.30 -19.95
N GLN A 46 12.97 21.48 -18.69
CA GLN A 46 12.90 20.46 -17.65
C GLN A 46 11.61 20.54 -16.82
N ALA A 47 10.88 21.66 -16.88
CA ALA A 47 9.75 21.93 -15.99
C ALA A 47 8.64 20.89 -16.11
N THR A 48 8.31 20.44 -17.32
CA THR A 48 7.28 19.42 -17.55
C THR A 48 7.63 18.10 -16.87
N GLU A 49 8.85 17.61 -17.08
CA GLU A 49 9.29 16.34 -16.50
C GLU A 49 9.44 16.45 -14.97
N PHE A 50 9.96 17.56 -14.47
CA PHE A 50 10.08 17.78 -13.03
C PHE A 50 8.71 17.82 -12.33
N ASN A 51 7.73 18.51 -12.92
CA ASN A 51 6.36 18.56 -12.39
C ASN A 51 5.69 17.19 -12.44
N ARG A 52 5.93 16.39 -13.49
CA ARG A 52 5.46 15.01 -13.59
C ARG A 52 6.00 14.16 -12.43
N LEU A 53 7.30 14.23 -12.16
CA LEU A 53 7.93 13.52 -11.06
C LEU A 53 7.41 13.99 -9.69
N LEU A 54 7.24 15.30 -9.47
CA LEU A 54 6.62 15.82 -8.24
C LEU A 54 5.18 15.35 -8.07
N SER A 55 4.42 15.22 -9.15
CA SER A 55 3.07 14.64 -9.10
C SER A 55 3.12 13.20 -8.61
N LEU A 56 4.06 12.37 -9.09
CA LEU A 56 4.23 11.00 -8.61
C LEU A 56 4.54 10.96 -7.10
N LEU A 57 5.45 11.81 -6.62
CA LEU A 57 5.78 11.89 -5.19
C LEU A 57 4.57 12.30 -4.34
N ARG A 58 3.78 13.25 -4.82
CA ARG A 58 2.54 13.68 -4.15
C ARG A 58 1.51 12.55 -4.11
N VAL A 59 1.35 11.80 -5.20
CA VAL A 59 0.44 10.67 -5.24
C VAL A 59 0.88 9.56 -4.28
N ALA A 60 2.17 9.23 -4.28
CA ALA A 60 2.73 8.22 -3.39
C ALA A 60 2.45 8.55 -1.91
N ASN A 61 2.78 9.77 -1.49
CA ASN A 61 2.63 10.22 -0.10
C ASN A 61 1.25 10.81 0.24
N GLY A 62 0.31 10.75 -0.70
CA GLY A 62 -1.05 11.24 -0.54
C GLY A 62 -2.05 10.11 -0.69
N ALA A 63 -2.45 9.86 -1.93
CA ALA A 63 -3.50 8.89 -2.26
C ALA A 63 -3.08 7.44 -1.92
N LEU A 64 -1.83 7.04 -2.22
CA LEU A 64 -1.37 5.68 -1.90
C LEU A 64 -1.15 5.48 -0.41
N ALA A 65 -0.55 6.44 0.30
CA ALA A 65 -0.46 6.43 1.76
C ALA A 65 -1.84 6.28 2.43
N SER A 66 -2.84 7.04 1.97
CA SER A 66 -4.22 6.93 2.48
C SER A 66 -4.84 5.56 2.20
N LEU A 67 -4.53 4.97 1.03
CA LEU A 67 -4.99 3.63 0.70
C LEU A 67 -4.33 2.57 1.59
N ILE A 68 -3.03 2.69 1.92
CA ILE A 68 -2.33 1.80 2.84
C ILE A 68 -3.04 1.76 4.20
N VAL A 69 -3.29 2.92 4.80
CA VAL A 69 -4.02 3.04 6.08
C VAL A 69 -5.43 2.42 6.01
N LEU A 70 -6.13 2.59 4.89
CA LEU A 70 -7.44 1.95 4.68
C LEU A 70 -7.33 0.42 4.63
N LEU A 71 -6.30 -0.11 3.97
CA LEU A 71 -6.07 -1.55 3.86
C LEU A 71 -5.66 -2.17 5.21
N GLU A 72 -4.93 -1.45 6.06
CA GLU A 72 -4.65 -1.87 7.44
C GLU A 72 -5.95 -2.04 8.23
N SER A 73 -6.86 -1.07 8.20
CA SER A 73 -8.16 -1.17 8.87
C SER A 73 -9.01 -2.34 8.34
N ARG A 74 -8.94 -2.63 7.03
CA ARG A 74 -9.58 -3.82 6.45
C ARG A 74 -8.96 -5.10 6.98
N THR A 75 -7.65 -5.14 7.18
CA THR A 75 -6.93 -6.30 7.71
C THR A 75 -7.33 -6.60 9.16
N GLU A 76 -7.42 -5.58 10.02
CA GLU A 76 -7.95 -5.73 11.40
C GLU A 76 -9.38 -6.31 11.41
N THR A 77 -10.21 -5.87 10.45
CA THR A 77 -11.56 -6.40 10.28
C THR A 77 -11.54 -7.88 9.87
N LEU A 78 -10.62 -8.28 8.99
CA LEU A 78 -10.45 -9.67 8.59
C LEU A 78 -9.94 -10.54 9.74
N GLU A 79 -9.00 -10.06 10.55
CA GLU A 79 -8.52 -10.74 11.76
C GLU A 79 -9.66 -10.99 12.75
N THR A 80 -10.48 -9.97 13.00
CA THR A 80 -11.66 -10.09 13.87
C THR A 80 -12.63 -11.14 13.34
N ARG A 81 -12.89 -11.16 12.02
CA ARG A 81 -13.76 -12.17 11.40
C ARG A 81 -13.19 -13.57 11.52
N LEU A 82 -11.89 -13.76 11.33
CA LEU A 82 -11.25 -15.06 11.54
C LEU A 82 -11.42 -15.51 12.99
N GLY A 83 -11.21 -14.61 13.96
CA GLY A 83 -11.43 -14.89 15.38
C GLY A 83 -12.86 -15.38 15.67
N TRP A 84 -13.87 -14.73 15.09
CA TRP A 84 -15.26 -15.17 15.20
C TRP A 84 -15.50 -16.55 14.57
N MET A 85 -14.94 -16.82 13.39
CA MET A 85 -15.05 -18.14 12.76
C MET A 85 -14.44 -19.25 13.62
N VAL A 86 -13.26 -19.02 14.19
CA VAL A 86 -12.59 -19.96 15.09
C VAL A 86 -13.42 -20.21 16.35
N ALA A 87 -13.99 -19.15 16.94
CA ALA A 87 -14.84 -19.26 18.11
C ALA A 87 -16.11 -20.07 17.81
N LEU A 88 -16.79 -19.79 16.69
CA LEU A 88 -17.99 -20.52 16.27
C LEU A 88 -17.73 -21.99 16.04
N ARG A 89 -16.63 -22.32 15.36
CA ARG A 89 -16.21 -23.71 15.15
C ARG A 89 -15.91 -24.42 16.46
N SER A 90 -15.22 -23.74 17.37
CA SER A 90 -14.93 -24.29 18.70
C SER A 90 -16.21 -24.53 19.51
N LEU A 91 -17.19 -23.64 19.43
CA LEU A 91 -18.50 -23.84 20.06
C LEU A 91 -19.25 -25.02 19.44
N SER A 92 -19.23 -25.15 18.11
CA SER A 92 -19.86 -26.27 17.40
C SER A 92 -19.29 -27.62 17.83
N LEU A 93 -17.96 -27.73 17.98
CA LEU A 93 -17.31 -28.96 18.46
C LEU A 93 -17.65 -29.33 19.91
N ASN A 94 -18.11 -28.36 20.72
CA ASN A 94 -18.44 -28.55 22.13
C ASN A 94 -19.95 -28.72 22.40
N MET A 95 -20.82 -28.45 21.44
CA MET A 95 -22.26 -28.70 21.60
C MET A 95 -22.52 -30.21 21.53
N SER A 96 -23.25 -30.75 22.50
CA SER A 96 -23.58 -32.17 22.57
C SER A 96 -24.66 -32.58 21.56
N ASP A 97 -24.69 -33.86 21.19
CA ASP A 97 -25.52 -34.53 20.15
C ASP A 97 -27.04 -34.22 20.14
N ASN A 98 -27.56 -33.50 21.13
CA ASN A 98 -28.99 -33.22 21.30
C ASN A 98 -29.54 -32.11 20.40
N ILE A 99 -28.74 -31.47 19.53
CA ILE A 99 -29.20 -30.33 18.72
C ILE A 99 -28.83 -30.43 17.22
N ARG A 100 -29.20 -31.55 16.57
CA ARG A 100 -28.96 -31.80 15.13
C ARG A 100 -29.54 -30.75 14.17
N ALA A 101 -30.62 -30.07 14.54
CA ALA A 101 -31.20 -29.02 13.69
C ALA A 101 -30.33 -27.76 13.69
N THR A 102 -29.67 -27.45 14.81
CA THR A 102 -28.83 -26.25 14.97
C THR A 102 -27.42 -26.45 14.40
N GLU A 103 -26.96 -27.71 14.30
CA GLU A 103 -25.71 -28.06 13.63
C GLU A 103 -25.70 -27.65 12.15
N ARG A 104 -26.75 -27.98 11.38
CA ARG A 104 -26.83 -27.63 9.95
C ARG A 104 -26.84 -26.12 9.71
N ASP A 105 -27.57 -25.37 10.53
CA ASP A 105 -27.62 -23.91 10.41
C ASP A 105 -26.27 -23.28 10.76
N ALA A 106 -25.56 -23.83 11.75
CA ALA A 106 -24.21 -23.41 12.13
C ALA A 106 -23.18 -23.71 11.01
N GLU A 107 -23.22 -24.90 10.40
CA GLU A 107 -22.36 -25.26 9.27
C GLU A 107 -22.58 -24.33 8.07
N GLN A 108 -23.84 -24.07 7.69
CA GLN A 108 -24.16 -23.14 6.60
C GLN A 108 -23.75 -21.70 6.91
N PHE A 109 -23.83 -21.28 8.17
CA PHE A 109 -23.35 -19.97 8.60
C PHE A 109 -21.83 -19.88 8.52
N GLU A 110 -21.10 -20.89 9.00
CA GLU A 110 -19.64 -20.98 8.91
C GLU A 110 -19.17 -20.92 7.45
N LEU A 111 -19.79 -21.70 6.54
CA LEU A 111 -19.45 -21.69 5.12
C LEU A 111 -19.63 -20.30 4.50
N ARG A 112 -20.76 -19.62 4.73
CA ARG A 112 -21.00 -18.27 4.22
C ARG A 112 -19.99 -17.25 4.77
N LEU A 113 -19.63 -17.38 6.04
CA LEU A 113 -18.65 -16.50 6.68
C LEU A 113 -17.25 -16.75 6.10
N ALA A 114 -16.88 -18.01 5.88
CA ALA A 114 -15.62 -18.40 5.24
C ALA A 114 -15.52 -17.90 3.81
N GLU A 115 -16.57 -18.05 2.99
CA GLU A 115 -16.63 -17.51 1.63
C GLU A 115 -16.49 -15.99 1.61
N ARG A 116 -17.18 -15.29 2.54
CA ARG A 116 -17.08 -13.83 2.66
C ARG A 116 -15.67 -13.40 3.06
N PHE A 117 -15.08 -14.09 4.03
CA PHE A 117 -13.73 -13.85 4.50
C PHE A 117 -12.71 -14.05 3.38
N LYS A 118 -12.77 -15.17 2.66
CA LYS A 118 -11.88 -15.46 1.52
C LYS A 118 -11.96 -14.37 0.45
N ARG A 119 -13.17 -13.98 0.04
CA ARG A 119 -13.36 -12.90 -0.95
C ARG A 119 -12.73 -11.58 -0.49
N ASP A 120 -13.06 -11.15 0.73
CA ASP A 120 -12.60 -9.86 1.24
C ASP A 120 -11.07 -9.89 1.45
N PHE A 121 -10.52 -11.02 1.91
CA PHE A 121 -9.08 -11.24 2.00
C PHE A 121 -8.40 -11.13 0.63
N THR A 122 -8.87 -11.86 -0.38
CA THR A 122 -8.27 -11.86 -1.72
C THR A 122 -8.27 -10.46 -2.33
N LEU A 123 -9.35 -9.68 -2.12
CA LEU A 123 -9.41 -8.29 -2.56
C LEU A 123 -8.35 -7.43 -1.87
N THR A 124 -8.29 -7.46 -0.53
CA THR A 124 -7.32 -6.67 0.26
C THR A 124 -5.87 -7.07 -0.07
N TRP A 125 -5.59 -8.36 -0.24
CA TRP A 125 -4.29 -8.87 -0.68
C TRP A 125 -3.91 -8.33 -2.07
N SER A 126 -4.81 -8.45 -3.04
CA SER A 126 -4.58 -7.96 -4.40
C SER A 126 -4.34 -6.44 -4.42
N GLU A 127 -5.11 -5.66 -3.65
CA GLU A 127 -4.94 -4.20 -3.55
C GLU A 127 -3.56 -3.84 -2.94
N ALA A 128 -3.15 -4.51 -1.87
CA ALA A 128 -1.84 -4.27 -1.25
C ALA A 128 -0.69 -4.58 -2.21
N LEU A 129 -0.78 -5.69 -2.97
CA LEU A 129 0.22 -6.04 -3.97
C LEU A 129 0.24 -5.07 -5.16
N ALA A 130 -0.93 -4.58 -5.58
CA ALA A 130 -1.03 -3.58 -6.64
C ALA A 130 -0.37 -2.25 -6.24
N VAL A 131 -0.60 -1.79 -5.00
CA VAL A 131 0.09 -0.62 -4.44
C VAL A 131 1.60 -0.82 -4.44
N ARG A 132 2.09 -1.97 -3.94
CA ARG A 132 3.52 -2.29 -3.94
C ARG A 132 4.12 -2.32 -5.34
N ALA A 133 3.44 -2.93 -6.31
CA ALA A 133 3.89 -3.00 -7.70
C ALA A 133 4.00 -1.60 -8.33
N LEU A 134 3.01 -0.74 -8.08
CA LEU A 134 3.02 0.63 -8.58
C LEU A 134 4.15 1.47 -7.97
N LEU A 135 4.37 1.35 -6.66
CA LEU A 135 5.48 2.02 -5.97
C LEU A 135 6.85 1.56 -6.47
N ASN A 136 7.01 0.26 -6.77
CA ASN A 136 8.23 -0.25 -7.38
C ASN A 136 8.45 0.36 -8.78
N GLY A 137 7.40 0.47 -9.61
CA GLY A 137 7.50 1.13 -10.91
C GLY A 137 7.88 2.62 -10.79
N MET A 138 7.31 3.33 -9.82
CA MET A 138 7.70 4.72 -9.51
C MET A 138 9.16 4.82 -9.00
N SER A 139 9.62 3.84 -8.21
CA SER A 139 11.01 3.77 -7.74
C SER A 139 12.00 3.57 -8.89
N ASP A 140 11.68 2.70 -9.85
CA ASP A 140 12.47 2.53 -11.07
C ASP A 140 12.56 3.86 -11.86
N GLU A 141 11.44 4.57 -11.94
CA GLU A 141 11.39 5.93 -12.50
C GLU A 141 12.20 6.95 -11.69
N LEU A 142 12.58 6.67 -10.44
CA LEU A 142 13.37 7.52 -9.55
C LEU A 142 14.79 6.95 -9.29
N ASN A 143 15.32 6.13 -10.20
CA ASN A 143 16.64 5.49 -10.06
C ASN A 143 16.77 4.60 -8.81
N GLY A 144 15.69 3.91 -8.43
CA GLY A 144 15.64 3.01 -7.28
C GLY A 144 15.40 3.70 -5.94
N GLU A 145 15.17 5.02 -5.93
CA GLU A 145 14.76 5.72 -4.71
C GLU A 145 13.25 5.53 -4.50
N ASP A 146 12.86 4.98 -3.35
CA ASP A 146 11.46 4.75 -3.02
C ASP A 146 10.70 6.09 -2.93
N PRO A 147 9.62 6.33 -3.69
CA PRO A 147 8.85 7.58 -3.61
C PRO A 147 8.08 7.73 -2.30
N LEU A 148 7.82 6.64 -1.58
CA LEU A 148 7.00 6.62 -0.38
C LEU A 148 7.83 7.00 0.86
N ASP A 149 7.21 7.73 1.78
CA ASP A 149 7.80 8.04 3.07
C ASP A 149 8.07 6.75 3.86
N PRO A 150 9.17 6.68 4.64
CA PRO A 150 9.56 5.45 5.33
C PRO A 150 8.47 4.87 6.24
N GLU A 151 7.69 5.73 6.91
CA GLU A 151 6.57 5.33 7.77
C GLU A 151 5.54 4.50 7.00
N PHE A 152 5.00 5.03 5.91
CA PHE A 152 4.03 4.30 5.08
C PHE A 152 4.64 3.09 4.37
N ARG A 153 5.96 3.09 4.14
CA ARG A 153 6.65 1.94 3.59
C ARG A 153 6.67 0.78 4.57
N ASP A 154 7.02 1.07 5.83
CA ASP A 154 7.01 0.09 6.91
C ASP A 154 5.57 -0.42 7.17
N GLU A 155 4.57 0.46 7.10
CA GLU A 155 3.14 0.08 7.16
C GLU A 155 2.74 -0.88 6.03
N LEU A 156 3.10 -0.58 4.77
CA LEU A 156 2.79 -1.47 3.64
C LEU A 156 3.46 -2.84 3.78
N ASP A 157 4.73 -2.89 4.18
CA ASP A 157 5.44 -4.15 4.37
C ASP A 157 4.85 -4.94 5.56
N GLY A 158 4.48 -4.25 6.65
CA GLY A 158 3.78 -4.83 7.80
C GLY A 158 2.37 -5.35 7.48
N LEU A 159 1.62 -4.64 6.64
CA LEU A 159 0.31 -5.05 6.12
C LEU A 159 0.42 -6.38 5.36
N ILE A 160 1.38 -6.48 4.45
CA ILE A 160 1.59 -7.70 3.64
C ILE A 160 2.00 -8.87 4.54
N GLU A 161 2.87 -8.64 5.52
CA GLU A 161 3.25 -9.65 6.52
C GLU A 161 2.02 -10.11 7.33
N SER A 162 1.18 -9.18 7.75
CA SER A 162 -0.04 -9.45 8.54
C SER A 162 -1.05 -10.28 7.75
N LEU A 163 -1.29 -9.94 6.48
CA LEU A 163 -2.14 -10.74 5.59
C LEU A 163 -1.56 -12.15 5.37
N THR A 164 -0.25 -12.29 5.23
CA THR A 164 0.42 -13.59 5.09
C THR A 164 0.23 -14.46 6.34
N LYS A 165 0.40 -13.86 7.52
CA LYS A 165 0.12 -14.53 8.81
C LYS A 165 -1.34 -14.92 8.94
N LEU A 166 -2.25 -14.04 8.52
CA LEU A 166 -3.68 -14.28 8.58
C LEU A 166 -4.11 -15.45 7.68
N ALA A 167 -3.56 -15.55 6.46
CA ALA A 167 -3.76 -16.70 5.58
C ALA A 167 -3.23 -18.00 6.20
N SER A 168 -2.04 -17.94 6.80
CA SER A 168 -1.44 -19.08 7.50
C SER A 168 -2.31 -19.54 8.68
N ASN A 169 -2.83 -18.60 9.46
CA ASN A 169 -3.72 -18.89 10.58
C ASN A 169 -5.03 -19.51 10.10
N ALA A 170 -5.62 -19.00 9.02
CA ALA A 170 -6.84 -19.57 8.44
C ALA A 170 -6.62 -21.02 7.95
N ALA A 171 -5.48 -21.31 7.34
CA ALA A 171 -5.10 -22.66 6.91
C ALA A 171 -5.01 -23.67 8.07
N LEU A 172 -4.61 -23.24 9.28
CA LEU A 172 -4.60 -24.12 10.47
C LEU A 172 -5.98 -24.66 10.83
N PHE A 173 -7.04 -23.96 10.43
CA PHE A 173 -8.43 -24.37 10.60
C PHE A 173 -9.03 -24.99 9.32
N GLY A 174 -8.20 -25.28 8.31
CA GLY A 174 -8.66 -25.86 7.04
C GLY A 174 -9.34 -24.87 6.09
N TRP A 175 -9.23 -23.57 6.33
CA TRP A 175 -9.67 -22.54 5.38
C TRP A 175 -8.49 -22.10 4.53
N GLU A 176 -8.19 -22.88 3.48
CA GLU A 176 -7.12 -22.54 2.54
C GLU A 176 -7.45 -21.24 1.78
N ILE A 177 -6.48 -20.34 1.73
CA ILE A 177 -6.57 -19.06 1.03
C ILE A 177 -5.42 -18.98 0.02
N ASP A 178 -5.76 -18.68 -1.22
CA ASP A 178 -4.77 -18.42 -2.26
C ASP A 178 -4.19 -17.01 -2.08
N LEU A 179 -2.89 -16.87 -2.35
CA LEU A 179 -2.17 -15.58 -2.39
C LEU A 179 -1.82 -15.24 -3.85
N PRO A 180 -2.81 -14.88 -4.69
CA PRO A 180 -2.55 -14.60 -6.10
C PRO A 180 -1.75 -13.31 -6.28
N GLU A 181 -1.11 -13.18 -7.44
CA GLU A 181 -0.65 -11.88 -7.93
C GLU A 181 -1.85 -10.92 -8.13
N PRO A 182 -1.63 -9.58 -8.11
CA PRO A 182 -2.71 -8.63 -8.25
C PRO A 182 -3.40 -8.79 -9.60
N SER A 183 -4.73 -8.78 -9.61
CA SER A 183 -5.48 -8.86 -10.86
C SER A 183 -5.30 -7.59 -11.69
N GLU A 184 -5.46 -7.69 -13.02
CA GLU A 184 -5.41 -6.53 -13.91
C GLU A 184 -6.46 -5.47 -13.53
N GLU A 185 -7.66 -5.90 -13.15
CA GLU A 185 -8.72 -5.00 -12.67
C GLU A 185 -8.30 -4.25 -11.40
N CYS A 186 -7.59 -4.92 -10.50
CA CYS A 186 -7.08 -4.32 -9.27
C CYS A 186 -5.98 -3.30 -9.56
N MET A 187 -5.02 -3.64 -10.44
CA MET A 187 -3.99 -2.72 -10.93
C MET A 187 -4.64 -1.46 -11.53
N GLN A 188 -5.58 -1.63 -12.45
CA GLN A 188 -6.33 -0.52 -13.06
C GLN A 188 -7.13 0.30 -12.04
N GLY A 189 -7.59 -0.32 -10.96
CA GLY A 189 -8.25 0.37 -9.84
C GLY A 189 -7.31 1.34 -9.11
N VAL A 190 -6.12 0.85 -8.75
CA VAL A 190 -5.08 1.66 -8.08
C VAL A 190 -4.52 2.73 -9.03
N GLU A 191 -4.34 2.42 -10.31
CA GLU A 191 -3.91 3.40 -11.32
C GLU A 191 -4.92 4.54 -11.51
N ARG A 192 -6.23 4.24 -11.53
CA ARG A 192 -7.27 5.27 -11.61
C ARG A 192 -7.24 6.22 -10.41
N LEU A 193 -6.91 5.73 -9.22
CA LEU A 193 -6.72 6.55 -8.03
C LEU A 193 -5.54 7.53 -8.23
N VAL A 194 -4.42 7.04 -8.77
CA VAL A 194 -3.25 7.85 -9.11
C VAL A 194 -3.54 8.90 -10.18
N GLU A 195 -4.30 8.54 -11.22
CA GLU A 195 -4.70 9.47 -12.27
C GLU A 195 -5.65 10.57 -11.79
N ALA A 196 -6.56 10.23 -10.87
CA ALA A 196 -7.50 11.19 -10.29
C ALA A 196 -6.75 12.26 -9.47
N GLU A 197 -5.80 11.84 -8.65
CA GLU A 197 -5.01 12.74 -7.79
C GLU A 197 -3.99 13.57 -8.59
N SER A 198 -3.47 13.03 -9.69
CA SER A 198 -2.54 13.75 -10.57
C SER A 198 -3.18 14.94 -11.30
N LYS A 199 -4.51 15.03 -11.35
CA LYS A 199 -5.25 16.12 -12.02
C LYS A 199 -5.57 17.31 -11.10
N LEU A 200 -5.35 17.18 -9.79
CA LEU A 200 -5.56 18.22 -8.79
C LEU A 200 -4.33 19.13 -8.64
#